data_AF-A0A932LJX6-F1
#
_entry.id   AF-A0A932LJX6-F1
#
_cell.length_a   1.000
_cell.length_b   1.000
_cell.length_c   1.000
_cell.angle_alpha   90.00
_cell.angle_beta   90.00
_cell.angle_gamma   90.00
#
_symmetry.space_group_name_H-M   'P 1'
#
loop_
_entity.id
_entity.type
_entity.pdbx_description
1 polymer ?
#
loop_
_entity_poly.entity_id
_entity_poly.type
_entity_poly.pdbx_seq_one_letter_code
_entity_poly.pdbx_strand_id
1 'polypeptide(L)'
;MTALPNSVDHPTRQLRGVGGWLAFFCVSLTIFAPITQLRLAWIPLKSLLSPGLLAQATLFRLIVMFVIYSGLALFSAVCGIRLWSENPRGPTVTKAYLVISPVLVIAFYCIVSMIGIHVDLYQVILGRLGPAVCWYAYLSTSERVRQTYEPFEPPSPVASPAFPEVASPSG
;
A
#
# COMPACT_ATOMS: atom_id res chain seq x y z
N MET A 1 -17.87 -37.27 42.86
CA MET A 1 -16.67 -36.68 42.23
C MET A 1 -16.98 -36.47 40.76
N THR A 2 -17.66 -35.37 40.45
CA THR A 2 -18.08 -34.98 39.10
C THR A 2 -17.04 -34.04 38.52
N ALA A 3 -16.39 -34.47 37.44
CA ALA A 3 -15.41 -33.67 36.71
C ALA A 3 -16.07 -32.42 36.10
N LEU A 4 -15.45 -31.26 36.31
CA LEU A 4 -15.88 -29.99 35.73
C LEU A 4 -15.69 -30.01 34.20
N PRO A 5 -16.67 -29.55 33.41
CA PRO A 5 -16.56 -29.50 31.97
C PRO A 5 -15.57 -28.42 31.53
N ASN A 6 -14.72 -28.81 30.57
CA ASN A 6 -13.78 -28.01 29.80
C ASN A 6 -14.28 -26.57 29.56
N SER A 7 -13.62 -25.59 30.17
CA SER A 7 -13.68 -24.21 29.70
C SER A 7 -13.11 -24.19 28.28
N VAL A 8 -14.00 -24.07 27.30
CA VAL A 8 -13.67 -23.83 25.90
C VAL A 8 -12.97 -22.47 25.83
N ASP A 9 -11.64 -22.48 25.96
CA ASP A 9 -10.81 -21.36 25.56
C ASP A 9 -10.91 -21.24 24.04
N HIS A 10 -11.52 -20.14 23.57
CA HIS A 10 -11.07 -19.26 22.47
C HIS A 10 -12.27 -18.49 21.89
N PRO A 11 -12.35 -17.19 22.23
CA PRO A 11 -12.32 -16.24 21.15
C PRO A 11 -11.32 -15.12 21.49
N THR A 12 -10.03 -15.40 21.38
CA THR A 12 -9.02 -14.32 21.21
C THR A 12 -9.09 -13.77 19.78
N ARG A 13 -10.30 -13.52 19.28
CA ARG A 13 -10.55 -12.92 17.96
C ARG A 13 -10.58 -11.40 18.10
N GLN A 14 -9.54 -10.82 18.69
CA GLN A 14 -9.45 -9.37 18.83
C GLN A 14 -8.00 -8.89 18.91
N LEU A 15 -7.30 -8.97 17.79
CA LEU A 15 -6.31 -7.96 17.42
C LEU A 15 -6.77 -7.34 16.11
N ARG A 16 -7.93 -6.66 16.17
CA ARG A 16 -8.37 -5.72 15.14
C ARG A 16 -7.62 -4.42 15.39
N GLY A 17 -6.67 -4.12 14.53
CA GLY A 17 -5.91 -2.89 14.57
C GLY A 17 -4.68 -2.97 13.68
N VAL A 18 -4.42 -1.89 12.95
CA VAL A 18 -3.20 -1.67 12.17
C VAL A 18 -2.02 -1.46 13.15
N GLY A 19 -1.46 -2.55 13.69
CA GLY A 19 -0.42 -2.53 14.72
C GLY A 19 0.96 -2.97 14.24
N GLY A 20 2.02 -2.48 14.91
CA GLY A 20 3.41 -2.93 14.72
C GLY A 20 4.04 -2.50 13.39
N TRP A 21 4.62 -3.47 12.68
CA TRP A 21 5.34 -3.24 11.41
C TRP A 21 4.47 -2.67 10.29
N LEU A 22 3.16 -2.97 10.29
CA LEU A 22 2.24 -2.40 9.31
C LEU A 22 1.99 -0.90 9.57
N ALA A 23 1.91 -0.49 10.83
CA ALA A 23 1.82 0.92 11.20
C ALA A 23 3.10 1.66 10.81
N PHE A 24 4.27 1.06 11.06
CA PHE A 24 5.55 1.62 10.63
C PHE A 24 5.61 1.78 9.11
N PHE A 25 5.12 0.80 8.35
CA PHE A 25 5.01 0.90 6.91
C PHE A 25 4.08 2.03 6.47
N CYS A 26 2.89 2.14 7.05
CA CYS A 26 1.96 3.23 6.78
C CYS A 26 2.62 4.59 7.04
N VAL A 27 3.30 4.75 8.18
CA VAL A 27 4.03 5.97 8.53
C VAL A 27 5.17 6.24 7.53
N SER A 28 5.86 5.20 7.07
CA SER A 28 6.88 5.36 6.03
C SER A 28 6.28 5.82 4.69
N LEU A 29 5.09 5.33 4.32
CA LEU A 29 4.37 5.76 3.14
C LEU A 29 3.78 7.17 3.26
N THR A 30 3.39 7.60 4.45
CA THR A 30 2.76 8.92 4.66
C THR A 30 3.74 10.01 5.05
N ILE A 31 4.92 9.68 5.58
CA ILE A 31 5.93 10.66 5.99
C ILE A 31 7.16 10.58 5.10
N PHE A 32 7.81 9.42 5.02
CA PHE A 32 9.07 9.30 4.27
C PHE A 32 8.88 9.44 2.76
N ALA A 33 7.81 8.87 2.20
CA ALA A 33 7.54 8.98 0.77
C ALA A 33 7.27 10.44 0.33
N PRO A 34 6.35 11.21 0.96
CA PRO A 34 6.16 12.61 0.56
C PRO A 34 7.37 13.48 0.89
N ILE A 35 8.11 13.23 1.98
CA ILE A 35 9.35 14.00 2.26
C ILE A 35 10.40 13.77 1.16
N THR A 36 10.63 12.51 0.76
CA THR A 36 11.60 12.20 -0.30
C THR A 36 11.16 12.78 -1.65
N GLN A 37 9.87 12.71 -1.97
CA GLN A 37 9.33 13.28 -3.21
C GLN A 37 9.30 14.81 -3.19
N LEU A 38 9.00 15.43 -2.05
CA LEU A 38 9.05 16.88 -1.88
C LEU A 38 10.49 17.40 -2.00
N ARG A 39 11.47 16.70 -1.41
CA ARG A 39 12.89 17.03 -1.58
C ARG A 39 13.32 16.98 -3.05
N LEU A 40 12.86 15.97 -3.78
CA LEU A 40 13.12 15.84 -5.22
C LEU A 40 12.37 16.89 -6.05
N ALA A 41 11.17 17.28 -5.65
CA ALA A 41 10.39 18.36 -6.28
C ALA A 41 10.91 19.77 -5.93
N TRP A 42 11.66 19.92 -4.85
CA TRP A 42 12.23 21.21 -4.45
C TRP A 42 13.39 21.66 -5.35
N ILE A 43 14.16 20.71 -5.87
CA ILE A 43 15.24 20.97 -6.83
C ILE A 43 14.71 21.67 -8.08
N PRO A 44 13.70 21.12 -8.81
CA PRO A 44 13.17 21.75 -9.99
C PRO A 44 12.41 23.05 -9.68
N LEU A 45 11.76 23.15 -8.51
CA LEU A 45 11.08 24.37 -8.08
C LEU A 45 12.06 25.53 -7.88
N LYS A 46 13.21 25.29 -7.25
CA LYS A 46 14.27 26.30 -7.12
C LYS A 46 14.82 26.73 -8.48
N SER A 47 14.95 25.79 -9.41
CA SER A 47 15.37 26.11 -10.78
C SER A 47 14.34 26.98 -11.50
N LEU A 48 13.03 26.74 -11.32
CA LEU A 48 11.97 27.55 -11.91
C LEU A 48 11.91 28.98 -11.35
N LEU A 49 12.30 29.18 -10.09
CA LEU A 49 12.35 30.49 -9.43
C LEU A 49 13.63 31.29 -9.76
N SER A 50 14.62 30.66 -10.40
CA SER A 50 15.82 31.36 -10.86
C SER A 50 15.52 32.10 -12.17
N PRO A 51 15.78 33.41 -12.28
CA PRO A 51 15.45 34.22 -13.47
C PRO A 51 16.35 33.94 -14.69
N GLY A 52 17.08 32.83 -14.71
CA GLY A 52 17.88 32.42 -15.86
C GLY A 52 17.00 31.92 -17.00
N LEU A 53 17.34 32.31 -18.24
CA LEU A 53 16.77 31.81 -19.50
C LEU A 53 16.84 30.27 -19.56
N LEU A 54 15.85 29.61 -18.96
CA LEU A 54 15.70 28.17 -19.05
C LEU A 54 15.15 27.84 -20.43
N ALA A 55 15.92 27.04 -21.18
CA ALA A 55 15.44 26.49 -22.45
C ALA A 55 14.07 25.82 -22.25
N GLN A 56 13.16 26.01 -23.21
CA GLN A 56 11.79 25.49 -23.17
C GLN A 56 11.73 23.97 -22.89
N ALA A 57 12.71 23.22 -23.40
CA ALA A 57 12.87 21.79 -23.13
C ALA A 57 13.16 21.47 -21.65
N THR A 58 13.92 22.32 -20.97
CA THR A 58 14.23 22.17 -19.54
C THR A 58 12.99 22.47 -18.70
N LEU A 59 12.24 23.53 -19.02
CA LEU A 59 10.98 23.85 -18.33
C LEU A 59 9.97 22.72 -18.42
N PHE A 60 9.76 22.17 -19.62
CA PHE A 60 8.84 21.04 -19.81
C PHE A 60 9.25 19.84 -18.95
N ARG A 61 10.55 19.51 -18.90
CA ARG A 61 11.04 18.40 -18.07
C ARG A 61 10.81 18.66 -16.57
N LEU A 62 11.06 19.87 -16.09
CA LEU A 62 10.87 20.24 -14.68
C LEU A 62 9.39 20.10 -14.28
N ILE A 63 8.48 20.54 -15.15
CA ILE A 63 7.02 20.41 -14.95
C ILE A 63 6.60 18.94 -14.92
N VAL A 64 7.05 18.13 -15.88
CA VAL A 64 6.73 16.69 -15.93
C VAL A 64 7.24 15.97 -14.68
N MET A 65 8.48 16.25 -14.24
CA MET A 65 8.99 15.71 -12.97
C MET A 65 8.11 16.13 -11.80
N PHE A 66 7.77 17.42 -11.70
CA PHE A 66 6.92 17.92 -10.63
C PHE A 66 5.57 17.22 -10.59
N VAL A 67 4.89 17.06 -11.73
CA VAL A 67 3.59 16.38 -11.82
C VAL A 67 3.69 14.90 -11.45
N ILE A 68 4.70 14.19 -11.95
CA ILE A 68 4.91 12.76 -11.63
C ILE A 68 5.16 12.58 -10.12
N TYR A 69 6.08 13.35 -9.54
CA TYR A 69 6.42 13.21 -8.12
C TYR A 69 5.29 13.69 -7.20
N SER A 70 4.59 14.78 -7.52
CA SER A 70 3.44 15.22 -6.72
C SER A 70 2.27 14.22 -6.81
N GLY A 71 2.00 13.67 -8.00
CA GLY A 71 0.99 12.62 -8.19
C GLY A 71 1.32 11.34 -7.42
N LEU A 72 2.59 10.90 -7.44
CA LEU A 72 3.04 9.79 -6.62
C LEU A 72 2.92 10.08 -5.12
N ALA A 73 3.09 11.34 -4.69
CA ALA A 73 3.03 11.71 -3.27
C ALA A 73 1.60 11.59 -2.76
N LEU A 74 0.67 12.17 -3.53
CA LEU A 74 -0.76 12.07 -3.28
C LEU A 74 -1.22 10.61 -3.30
N PHE A 75 -0.76 9.82 -4.27
CA PHE A 75 -1.15 8.42 -4.37
C PHE A 75 -0.60 7.59 -3.20
N SER A 76 0.64 7.86 -2.76
CA SER A 76 1.23 7.25 -1.56
C SER A 76 0.42 7.57 -0.31
N ALA A 77 0.02 8.83 -0.13
CA ALA A 77 -0.79 9.26 1.00
C ALA A 77 -2.17 8.59 1.00
N VAL A 78 -2.84 8.53 -0.16
CA VAL A 78 -4.12 7.84 -0.31
C VAL A 78 -4.00 6.35 -0.01
N CYS A 79 -2.93 5.69 -0.46
CA CYS A 79 -2.67 4.28 -0.12
C CYS A 79 -2.47 4.10 1.39
N GLY A 80 -1.70 4.97 2.05
CA GLY A 80 -1.51 4.95 3.50
C GLY A 80 -2.82 5.14 4.28
N ILE A 81 -3.65 6.12 3.88
CA ILE A 81 -4.97 6.36 4.48
C ILE A 81 -5.90 5.16 4.27
N ARG A 82 -5.93 4.59 3.06
CA ARG A 82 -6.72 3.39 2.75
C ARG A 82 -6.29 2.17 3.56
N LEU A 83 -4.99 2.05 3.83
CA LEU A 83 -4.45 0.99 4.69
C LEU A 83 -4.87 1.21 6.15
N TRP A 84 -4.88 2.46 6.62
CA TRP A 84 -5.39 2.85 7.95
C TRP A 84 -6.87 2.61 8.12
N SER A 85 -7.69 2.78 7.09
CA SER A 85 -9.14 2.59 7.17
C SER A 85 -9.58 1.12 7.27
N GLU A 86 -8.69 0.18 7.58
CA GLU A 86 -8.93 -1.27 7.68
C GLU A 86 -9.70 -1.85 6.47
N ASN A 87 -9.58 -1.20 5.31
CA ASN A 87 -10.36 -1.57 4.14
C ASN A 87 -9.76 -2.85 3.53
N PRO A 88 -10.54 -3.90 3.26
CA PRO A 88 -10.03 -5.16 2.71
C PRO A 88 -9.31 -4.99 1.37
N ARG A 89 -9.60 -3.90 0.64
CA ARG A 89 -8.91 -3.54 -0.61
C ARG A 89 -7.61 -2.76 -0.43
N GLY A 90 -7.30 -2.31 0.79
CA GLY A 90 -6.12 -1.51 1.11
C GLY A 90 -4.81 -2.17 0.66
N PRO A 91 -4.50 -3.41 1.08
CA PRO A 91 -3.27 -4.09 0.71
C PRO A 91 -3.11 -4.27 -0.81
N THR A 92 -4.21 -4.54 -1.52
CA THR A 92 -4.20 -4.71 -2.98
C THR A 92 -3.84 -3.40 -3.69
N VAL A 93 -4.44 -2.28 -3.27
CA VAL A 93 -4.13 -0.96 -3.84
C VAL A 93 -2.69 -0.57 -3.53
N THR A 94 -2.22 -0.81 -2.31
CA THR A 94 -0.83 -0.50 -1.92
C THR A 94 0.19 -1.36 -2.66
N LYS A 95 -0.11 -2.66 -2.89
CA LYS A 95 0.72 -3.52 -3.75
C LYS A 95 0.80 -2.98 -5.17
N ALA A 96 -0.32 -2.53 -5.74
CA ALA A 96 -0.33 -1.89 -7.05
C ALA A 96 0.52 -0.62 -7.07
N TYR A 97 0.41 0.23 -6.04
CA TYR A 97 1.27 1.41 -5.89
C TYR A 97 2.76 1.06 -5.84
N LEU A 98 3.14 0.05 -5.06
CA LEU A 98 4.54 -0.40 -4.96
C LEU A 98 5.13 -0.88 -6.28
N VAL A 99 4.30 -1.32 -7.24
CA VAL A 99 4.74 -1.70 -8.59
C VAL A 99 4.72 -0.51 -9.53
N ILE A 100 3.63 0.27 -9.54
CA ILE A 100 3.44 1.42 -10.44
C ILE A 100 4.48 2.50 -10.17
N SER A 101 4.79 2.77 -8.90
CA SER A 101 5.77 3.77 -8.45
C SER A 101 7.14 3.60 -9.10
N PRO A 102 7.86 2.48 -8.90
CA PRO A 102 9.17 2.28 -9.51
C PRO A 102 9.08 2.18 -11.03
N VAL A 103 8.06 1.52 -11.59
CA VAL A 103 7.90 1.40 -13.05
C VAL A 103 7.77 2.77 -13.71
N LEU A 104 6.94 3.66 -13.16
CA LEU A 104 6.73 5.01 -13.70
C LEU A 104 8.01 5.85 -13.65
N VAL A 105 8.72 5.79 -12.52
CA VAL A 105 9.99 6.53 -12.33
C VAL A 105 11.07 5.98 -13.26
N ILE A 106 11.25 4.66 -13.34
CA ILE A 106 12.23 4.03 -14.21
C ILE A 106 11.94 4.35 -15.68
N ALA A 107 10.69 4.22 -16.12
CA ALA A 107 10.29 4.58 -17.48
C ALA A 107 10.62 6.04 -17.82
N PHE A 108 10.33 6.96 -16.89
CA PHE A 108 10.68 8.38 -17.07
C PHE A 108 12.20 8.58 -17.20
N TYR A 109 13.00 7.96 -16.34
CA TYR A 109 14.47 8.07 -16.41
C TYR A 109 15.06 7.41 -17.66
N CYS A 110 14.48 6.31 -18.15
CA CYS A 110 14.86 5.71 -19.43
C CYS A 110 14.65 6.71 -20.58
N ILE A 111 13.50 7.38 -20.63
CA ILE A 111 13.21 8.41 -21.66
C ILE A 111 14.22 9.56 -21.56
N VAL A 112 14.50 10.04 -20.35
CA VAL A 112 15.48 11.12 -20.13
C VAL A 112 16.89 10.70 -20.54
N SER A 113 17.26 9.44 -20.29
CA SER A 113 18.55 8.88 -20.68
C SER A 113 18.70 8.76 -22.21
N MET A 114 17.63 8.36 -22.92
CA MET A 114 17.61 8.33 -24.39
C MET A 114 17.81 9.71 -25.03
N ILE A 115 17.49 10.79 -24.32
CA ILE A 115 17.69 12.18 -24.76
C ILE A 115 19.15 12.65 -24.50
N GLY A 116 20.04 11.75 -24.06
CA GLY A 116 21.48 12.02 -23.93
C GLY A 116 21.91 12.48 -22.54
N ILE A 117 21.07 12.32 -21.52
CA ILE A 117 21.41 12.71 -20.15
C ILE A 117 21.94 11.50 -19.39
N HIS A 118 23.19 11.61 -18.95
CA HIS A 118 23.78 10.63 -18.07
C HIS A 118 23.11 10.71 -16.70
N VAL A 119 22.36 9.67 -16.39
CA VAL A 119 21.80 9.40 -15.07
C VAL A 119 22.26 8.00 -14.69
N ASP A 120 22.68 7.81 -13.45
CA ASP A 120 22.98 6.49 -12.91
C ASP A 120 21.69 5.67 -12.73
N LEU A 121 21.20 5.07 -13.82
CA LEU A 121 20.01 4.22 -13.81
C LEU A 121 20.12 3.13 -12.76
N TYR A 122 21.30 2.55 -12.56
CA TYR A 122 21.51 1.51 -11.56
C TYR A 122 21.15 1.99 -10.15
N GLN A 123 21.60 3.18 -9.75
CA GLN A 123 21.30 3.74 -8.43
C GLN A 123 19.80 4.07 -8.30
N VAL A 124 19.17 4.60 -9.36
CA VAL A 124 17.74 4.91 -9.38
C VAL A 124 16.90 3.64 -9.27
N ILE A 125 17.23 2.61 -10.05
CA ILE A 125 16.58 1.30 -10.07
C ILE A 125 16.71 0.67 -8.68
N LEU A 126 17.93 0.55 -8.15
CA LEU A 126 18.17 -0.13 -6.87
C LEU A 126 17.52 0.63 -5.70
N GLY A 127 17.61 1.96 -5.70
CA GLY A 127 17.00 2.82 -4.68
C GLY A 127 15.48 2.83 -4.68
N ARG A 128 14.84 2.49 -5.82
CA ARG A 128 13.37 2.43 -5.95
C ARG A 128 12.82 1.03 -5.79
N LEU A 129 13.43 0.05 -6.46
CA LEU A 129 12.99 -1.34 -6.43
C LEU A 129 13.32 -2.04 -5.12
N GLY A 130 14.48 -1.78 -4.50
CA GLY A 130 14.88 -2.44 -3.25
C GLY A 130 13.81 -2.28 -2.15
N PRO A 131 13.47 -1.05 -1.75
CA PRO A 131 12.41 -0.81 -0.78
C PRO A 131 11.05 -1.34 -1.25
N ALA A 132 10.72 -1.17 -2.54
CA ALA A 132 9.43 -1.59 -3.07
C ALA A 132 9.23 -3.12 -2.99
N VAL A 133 10.25 -3.90 -3.36
CA VAL A 133 10.24 -5.36 -3.30
C VAL A 133 10.21 -5.83 -1.85
N CYS A 134 11.02 -5.24 -0.97
CA CYS A 134 11.00 -5.57 0.47
C CYS A 134 9.59 -5.39 1.06
N TRP A 135 8.94 -4.26 0.77
CA TRP A 135 7.59 -3.98 1.26
C TRP A 135 6.52 -4.82 0.58
N TYR A 136 6.66 -5.10 -0.71
CA TYR A 136 5.75 -5.97 -1.44
C TYR A 136 5.78 -7.39 -0.88
N ALA A 137 6.99 -7.93 -0.68
CA ALA A 137 7.20 -9.23 -0.06
C ALA A 137 6.55 -9.26 1.32
N TYR A 138 6.81 -8.26 2.17
CA TYR A 138 6.19 -8.13 3.48
C TYR A 138 4.65 -8.15 3.44
N LEU A 139 4.02 -7.37 2.55
CA LEU A 139 2.56 -7.36 2.38
C LEU A 139 1.99 -8.65 1.79
N SER A 140 2.81 -9.46 1.12
CA SER A 140 2.39 -10.73 0.52
C SER A 140 2.51 -11.90 1.48
N THR A 141 3.52 -11.91 2.35
CA THR A 141 3.83 -13.04 3.23
C THR A 141 3.34 -12.87 4.66
N SER A 142 3.10 -11.64 5.12
CA SER A 142 2.74 -11.38 6.53
C SER A 142 1.34 -11.91 6.87
N GLU A 143 1.29 -12.93 7.74
CA GLU A 143 0.05 -13.50 8.29
C GLU A 143 -0.80 -12.45 9.01
N ARG A 144 -0.15 -11.47 9.66
CA ARG A 144 -0.85 -10.37 10.34
C ARG A 144 -1.68 -9.54 9.36
N VAL A 145 -1.15 -9.27 8.17
CA VAL A 145 -1.88 -8.53 7.12
C VAL A 145 -3.07 -9.36 6.65
N ARG A 146 -2.91 -10.67 6.45
CA ARG A 146 -4.05 -11.54 6.08
C ARG A 146 -5.13 -11.52 7.17
N GLN A 147 -4.76 -11.66 8.44
CA GLN A 147 -5.72 -11.67 9.55
C GLN A 147 -6.46 -10.33 9.74
N THR A 148 -5.82 -9.19 9.46
CA THR A 148 -6.47 -7.87 9.57
C THR A 148 -7.46 -7.59 8.44
N TYR A 149 -7.16 -8.06 7.22
CA TYR A 149 -7.93 -7.71 6.01
C TYR A 149 -8.76 -8.87 5.44
N GLU A 150 -8.71 -10.07 6.04
CA GLU A 150 -9.61 -11.16 5.68
C GLU A 150 -11.06 -10.72 5.91
N PRO A 151 -11.92 -10.81 4.88
CA PRO A 151 -13.34 -10.54 5.04
C PRO A 151 -13.86 -11.37 6.20
N PHE A 152 -14.57 -10.73 7.14
CA PHE A 152 -15.31 -11.48 8.14
C PHE A 152 -16.37 -12.29 7.40
N GLU A 153 -16.07 -13.57 7.16
CA GLU A 153 -17.06 -14.51 6.67
C GLU A 153 -17.99 -14.77 7.85
N PRO A 154 -19.25 -14.29 7.80
CA PRO A 154 -20.20 -14.66 8.83
C PRO A 154 -20.26 -16.19 8.86
N PRO A 155 -20.27 -16.82 10.04
CA PRO A 155 -20.37 -18.26 10.11
C PRO A 155 -21.53 -18.68 9.21
N SER A 156 -21.23 -19.54 8.22
CA SER A 156 -22.23 -20.12 7.33
C SER A 156 -23.42 -20.49 8.20
N PRO A 157 -24.66 -20.06 7.87
CA PRO A 157 -25.82 -20.38 8.68
C PRO A 157 -25.79 -21.89 8.88
N VAL A 158 -25.43 -22.30 10.09
CA VAL A 158 -25.35 -23.71 10.46
C VAL A 158 -26.72 -24.22 10.10
N ALA A 159 -26.77 -25.15 9.15
CA ALA A 159 -28.02 -25.71 8.66
C ALA A 159 -28.87 -25.99 9.89
N SER A 160 -29.93 -25.18 10.04
CA SER A 160 -30.79 -25.25 11.22
C SER A 160 -31.17 -26.71 11.34
N PRO A 161 -30.88 -27.40 12.46
CA PRO A 161 -31.15 -28.82 12.58
C PRO A 161 -32.61 -29.00 12.18
N ALA A 162 -32.84 -29.76 11.09
CA ALA A 162 -34.16 -29.98 10.55
C ALA A 162 -35.03 -30.46 11.70
N PHE A 163 -35.94 -29.59 12.15
CA PHE A 163 -36.90 -29.97 13.18
C PHE A 163 -37.65 -31.18 12.60
N PRO A 164 -37.65 -32.33 13.30
CA PRO A 164 -38.39 -33.49 12.83
C PRO A 164 -39.84 -33.06 12.66
N GLU A 165 -40.32 -33.19 11.43
CA GLU A 165 -41.70 -32.96 11.03
C GLU A 165 -42.59 -33.82 11.93
N VAL A 166 -43.25 -33.16 12.90
CA VAL A 166 -44.15 -33.82 13.83
C VAL A 166 -45.33 -34.33 13.00
N ALA A 167 -45.31 -35.64 12.72
CA ALA A 167 -46.36 -36.32 12.00
C ALA A 167 -47.72 -36.04 12.66
N SER A 168 -48.58 -35.36 11.91
CA SER A 168 -49.96 -35.07 12.31
C SER A 168 -50.75 -36.39 12.34
N PRO A 169 -51.45 -36.72 13.44
CA PRO A 169 -52.29 -37.91 13.48
C PRO A 169 -53.54 -37.68 12.62
N SER A 170 -53.66 -38.46 11.55
CA SER A 170 -54.88 -38.56 10.75
C SER A 170 -55.99 -39.20 11.59
N GLY A 171 -57.03 -38.42 11.88
CA GLY A 171 -58.32 -38.90 12.36
C GLY A 171 -59.17 -39.52 11.26
#